data_AF-A0A9E2D1W4-F1
#
_entry.id   AF-A0A9E2D1W4-F1
#
_cell.length_a   1.000
_cell.length_b   1.000
_cell.length_c   1.000
_cell.angle_alpha   90.00
_cell.angle_beta   90.00
_cell.angle_gamma   90.00
#
_symmetry.space_group_name_H-M   'P 1'
#
loop_
_entity.id
_entity.type
_entity.pdbx_description
1 polymer ?
#
loop_
_entity_poly.entity_id
_entity_poly.type
_entity_poly.pdbx_seq_one_letter_code
_entity_poly.pdbx_strand_id
1 'polypeptide(L)'
;MAQKKNTDMSPPVFRTDLIGFSDIKCQSIKGWEEYLLEGRQYLNTATRAFAEGRSAFTPEILYNVIAMAIEKMVMGALMEQGKLPYNHTMRDLVEAMEEHLPDKILGLGRQLTALDAYQEICDIDSYSIKPPAREEIPAMLSLATKLQKRITDDLAEGTDTAPKSV
;
A
#
# COMPACT_ATOMS: atom_id res chain seq x y z
N MET A 1 -4.24 -76.13 -29.99
CA MET A 1 -5.05 -74.99 -30.45
C MET A 1 -4.82 -73.82 -29.51
N ALA A 2 -4.72 -72.63 -30.07
CA ALA A 2 -4.00 -71.47 -29.53
C ALA A 2 -4.68 -70.77 -28.34
N GLN A 3 -3.87 -70.26 -27.41
CA GLN A 3 -4.27 -69.38 -26.32
C GLN A 3 -3.87 -67.94 -26.69
N LYS A 4 -4.86 -67.09 -27.01
CA LYS A 4 -4.69 -65.66 -27.27
C LYS A 4 -4.38 -64.94 -25.95
N LYS A 5 -3.18 -64.37 -25.82
CA LYS A 5 -2.89 -63.31 -24.85
C LYS A 5 -3.13 -61.96 -25.56
N ASN A 6 -4.24 -61.31 -25.24
CA ASN A 6 -4.43 -59.89 -25.55
C ASN A 6 -3.67 -59.09 -24.48
N THR A 7 -2.63 -58.37 -24.89
CA THR A 7 -1.99 -57.34 -24.08
C THR A 7 -2.48 -56.00 -24.61
N ASP A 8 -3.48 -55.44 -23.94
CA ASP A 8 -3.84 -54.04 -24.09
C ASP A 8 -2.87 -53.24 -23.20
N MET A 9 -1.89 -52.60 -23.83
CA MET A 9 -1.04 -51.60 -23.19
C MET A 9 -1.39 -50.24 -23.79
N SER A 10 -2.51 -49.68 -23.36
CA SER A 10 -2.72 -48.25 -23.45
C SER A 10 -1.79 -47.54 -22.45
N PRO A 11 -0.98 -46.55 -22.87
CA PRO A 11 -0.08 -45.86 -21.97
C PRO A 11 -0.88 -44.99 -20.98
N PRO A 12 -0.39 -44.79 -19.74
CA PRO A 12 -1.05 -43.91 -18.79
C PRO A 12 -0.99 -42.47 -19.32
N VAL A 13 -2.16 -41.85 -19.47
CA VAL A 13 -2.27 -40.41 -19.72
C VAL A 13 -1.86 -39.70 -18.44
N PHE A 14 -0.60 -39.26 -18.37
CA PHE A 14 -0.15 -38.35 -17.32
C PHE A 14 -0.83 -37.00 -17.54
N ARG A 15 -1.90 -36.71 -16.77
CA ARG A 15 -2.40 -35.34 -16.62
C ARG A 15 -1.29 -34.52 -15.99
N THR A 16 -0.71 -33.68 -16.81
CA THR A 16 0.29 -32.71 -16.41
C THR A 16 -0.47 -31.41 -16.14
N ASP A 17 -1.31 -31.43 -15.10
CA ASP A 17 -1.90 -30.21 -14.56
C ASP A 17 -0.81 -29.54 -13.70
N LEU A 18 0.29 -29.13 -14.34
CA LEU A 18 1.28 -28.27 -13.75
C LEU A 18 0.67 -26.88 -13.69
N ILE A 19 0.24 -26.48 -12.50
CA ILE A 19 -0.09 -25.09 -12.18
C ILE A 19 1.14 -24.26 -12.56
N GLY A 20 1.03 -23.40 -13.56
CA GLY A 20 2.11 -22.51 -13.92
C GLY A 20 2.35 -21.55 -12.76
N PHE A 21 3.61 -21.16 -12.50
CA PHE A 21 3.90 -20.09 -11.52
C PHE A 21 3.13 -18.78 -11.84
N SER A 22 2.65 -18.64 -13.07
CA SER A 22 1.74 -17.60 -13.55
C SER A 22 0.36 -17.60 -12.88
N ASP A 23 -0.06 -18.70 -12.28
CA ASP A 23 -1.36 -18.87 -11.62
C ASP A 23 -1.33 -18.59 -10.12
N ILE A 24 -0.14 -18.25 -9.56
CA ILE A 24 -0.03 -17.76 -8.19
C ILE A 24 -0.61 -16.35 -8.15
N LYS A 25 -1.94 -16.28 -8.03
CA LYS A 25 -2.63 -15.03 -7.73
C LYS A 25 -2.06 -14.50 -6.42
N CYS A 26 -1.39 -13.35 -6.47
CA CYS A 26 -1.08 -12.57 -5.27
C CYS A 26 -2.42 -12.19 -4.65
N GLN A 27 -2.85 -12.97 -3.67
CA GLN A 27 -4.05 -12.66 -2.91
C GLN A 27 -3.75 -11.44 -2.03
N SER A 28 -4.78 -10.64 -1.78
CA SER A 28 -4.71 -9.55 -0.80
C SER A 28 -4.17 -10.07 0.53
N ILE A 29 -3.23 -9.34 1.12
CA ILE A 29 -2.72 -9.62 2.46
C ILE A 29 -3.80 -9.23 3.46
N LYS A 30 -4.12 -10.13 4.41
CA LYS A 30 -5.15 -9.87 5.43
C LYS A 30 -4.84 -8.60 6.23
N GLY A 31 -5.89 -7.85 6.58
CA GLY A 31 -5.79 -6.63 7.39
C GLY A 31 -5.45 -5.38 6.58
N TRP A 32 -5.41 -5.44 5.25
CA TRP A 32 -5.18 -4.27 4.40
C TRP A 32 -6.23 -3.17 4.63
N GLU A 33 -7.48 -3.55 4.91
CA GLU A 33 -8.58 -2.63 5.20
C GLU A 33 -8.32 -1.85 6.50
N GLU A 34 -7.76 -2.51 7.51
CA GLU A 34 -7.41 -1.90 8.80
C GLU A 34 -6.29 -0.89 8.61
N TYR A 35 -5.26 -1.22 7.82
CA TYR A 35 -4.19 -0.28 7.46
C TYR A 35 -4.75 0.98 6.79
N LEU A 36 -5.63 0.81 5.80
CA LEU A 36 -6.27 1.96 5.15
C LEU A 36 -7.12 2.77 6.14
N LEU A 37 -7.89 2.11 6.99
CA LEU A 37 -8.72 2.77 8.00
C LEU A 37 -7.89 3.60 8.97
N GLU A 38 -6.84 3.01 9.54
CA GLU A 38 -5.92 3.68 10.46
C GLU A 38 -5.24 4.88 9.79
N GLY A 39 -4.76 4.72 8.55
CA GLY A 39 -4.16 5.81 7.79
C GLY A 39 -5.11 7.01 7.64
N ARG A 40 -6.40 6.75 7.34
CA ARG A 40 -7.43 7.81 7.32
C ARG A 40 -7.67 8.45 8.69
N GLN A 41 -7.65 7.67 9.75
CA GLN A 41 -7.84 8.17 11.13
C GLN A 41 -6.67 9.07 11.56
N TYR A 42 -5.43 8.70 11.24
CA TYR A 42 -4.26 9.55 11.47
C TYR A 42 -4.35 10.86 10.69
N LEU A 43 -4.69 10.81 9.39
CA LEU A 43 -4.84 12.02 8.58
C LEU A 43 -5.93 12.95 9.12
N ASN A 44 -7.08 12.39 9.52
CA ASN A 44 -8.16 13.16 10.13
C ASN A 44 -7.71 13.80 11.45
N THR A 45 -6.97 13.06 12.28
CA THR A 45 -6.43 13.57 13.55
C THR A 45 -5.50 14.74 13.33
N ALA A 46 -4.52 14.63 12.42
CA ALA A 46 -3.60 15.71 12.09
C ALA A 46 -4.33 16.94 11.51
N THR A 47 -5.27 16.71 10.59
CA THR A 47 -6.07 17.77 9.96
C THR A 47 -6.85 18.57 11.00
N ARG A 48 -7.57 17.88 11.89
CA ARG A 48 -8.36 18.52 12.95
C ARG A 48 -7.48 19.23 13.96
N ALA A 49 -6.40 18.60 14.41
CA ALA A 49 -5.49 19.21 15.37
C ALA A 49 -4.85 20.50 14.85
N PHE A 50 -4.46 20.52 13.57
CA PHE A 50 -3.93 21.70 12.91
C PHE A 50 -4.99 22.80 12.75
N ALA A 51 -6.18 22.45 12.26
CA ALA A 51 -7.29 23.40 12.05
C ALA A 51 -7.79 24.03 13.35
N GLU A 52 -7.87 23.24 14.43
CA GLU A 52 -8.29 23.71 15.76
C GLU A 52 -7.15 24.42 16.52
N GLY A 53 -5.94 24.48 15.95
CA GLY A 53 -4.80 25.19 16.55
C GLY A 53 -4.30 24.58 17.86
N ARG A 54 -4.48 23.26 18.07
CA ARG A 54 -4.17 22.60 19.35
C ARG A 54 -2.67 22.68 19.66
N SER A 55 -2.30 23.34 20.77
CA SER A 55 -0.90 23.54 21.19
C SER A 55 -0.14 22.25 21.49
N ALA A 56 -0.84 21.17 21.90
CA ALA A 56 -0.24 19.86 22.12
C ALA A 56 0.28 19.21 20.82
N PHE A 57 -0.20 19.64 19.65
CA PHE A 57 0.26 19.17 18.35
C PHE A 57 1.30 20.13 17.79
N THR A 58 2.55 19.93 18.21
CA THR A 58 3.70 20.66 17.64
C THR A 58 3.88 20.30 16.15
N PRO A 59 4.60 21.12 15.35
CA PRO A 59 4.89 20.79 13.95
C PRO A 59 5.52 19.41 13.78
N GLU A 60 6.41 19.02 14.68
CA GLU A 60 7.03 17.69 14.71
C GLU A 60 6.00 16.57 14.93
N ILE A 61 5.09 16.73 15.90
CA ILE A 61 4.01 15.75 16.14
C ILE A 61 3.09 15.67 14.93
N LEU A 62 2.74 16.80 14.33
CA LEU A 62 1.90 16.85 13.14
C LEU A 62 2.55 16.12 11.97
N TYR A 63 3.84 16.37 11.72
CA TYR A 63 4.61 15.66 10.72
C TYR A 63 4.60 14.15 10.95
N ASN A 64 4.90 13.68 12.16
CA ASN A 64 4.92 12.26 12.48
C ASN A 64 3.55 11.61 12.24
N VAL A 65 2.46 12.27 12.64
CA VAL A 65 1.10 11.77 12.41
C VAL A 65 0.74 11.76 10.92
N ILE A 66 1.20 12.74 10.15
CA ILE A 66 1.01 12.77 8.68
C ILE A 66 1.82 11.66 8.01
N ALA A 67 3.07 11.45 8.40
CA ALA A 67 3.92 10.39 7.89
C ALA A 67 3.30 9.01 8.17
N MET A 68 2.82 8.76 9.40
CA MET A 68 2.09 7.54 9.74
C MET A 68 0.83 7.36 8.89
N ALA A 69 0.08 8.45 8.63
CA ALA A 69 -1.09 8.38 7.77
C ALA A 69 -0.73 7.93 6.35
N ILE A 70 0.33 8.53 5.78
CA ILE A 70 0.83 8.18 4.44
C ILE A 70 1.29 6.72 4.41
N GLU A 71 2.18 6.32 5.32
CA GLU A 71 2.70 4.96 5.40
C GLU A 71 1.58 3.92 5.47
N LYS A 72 0.63 4.12 6.39
CA LYS A 72 -0.51 3.19 6.57
C LYS A 72 -1.38 3.09 5.32
N MET A 73 -1.64 4.21 4.65
CA MET A 73 -2.41 4.19 3.41
C MET A 73 -1.66 3.49 2.27
N VAL A 74 -0.35 3.76 2.11
CA VAL A 74 0.46 3.11 1.08
C VAL A 74 0.57 1.61 1.33
N MET A 75 0.88 1.21 2.58
CA MET A 75 0.92 -0.19 2.99
C MET A 75 -0.41 -0.88 2.72
N GLY A 76 -1.54 -0.29 3.11
CA GLY A 76 -2.86 -0.87 2.85
C GLY A 76 -3.14 -1.06 1.36
N ALA A 77 -2.79 -0.08 0.52
CA ALA A 77 -2.97 -0.17 -0.93
C ALA A 77 -2.08 -1.25 -1.58
N LEU A 78 -0.83 -1.39 -1.13
CA LEU A 78 0.07 -2.44 -1.61
C LEU A 78 -0.39 -3.82 -1.14
N MET A 79 -0.81 -3.93 0.14
CA MET A 79 -1.32 -5.16 0.73
C MET A 79 -2.56 -5.67 0.02
N GLU A 80 -3.46 -4.78 -0.41
CA GLU A 80 -4.62 -5.13 -1.22
C GLU A 80 -4.22 -5.88 -2.51
N GLN A 81 -3.12 -5.46 -3.14
CA GLN A 81 -2.54 -6.10 -4.34
C GLN A 81 -1.65 -7.33 -4.04
N GLY A 82 -1.55 -7.74 -2.77
CA GLY A 82 -0.66 -8.83 -2.37
C GLY A 82 0.83 -8.43 -2.32
N LYS A 83 1.14 -7.13 -2.27
CA LYS A 83 2.50 -6.57 -2.32
C LYS A 83 2.90 -5.96 -0.98
N LEU A 84 4.21 -5.86 -0.78
CA LEU A 84 4.82 -5.16 0.35
C LEU A 84 6.06 -4.40 -0.15
N PRO A 85 6.36 -3.22 0.41
CA PRO A 85 7.61 -2.53 0.14
C PRO A 85 8.78 -3.28 0.79
N TYR A 86 10.01 -2.94 0.39
CA TYR A 86 11.22 -3.48 1.01
C TYR A 86 11.40 -3.02 2.46
N ASN A 87 11.06 -1.75 2.72
CA ASN A 87 11.10 -1.12 4.04
C ASN A 87 10.04 -0.01 4.13
N HIS A 88 9.90 0.62 5.29
CA HIS A 88 8.88 1.63 5.59
C HIS A 88 9.38 3.08 5.48
N THR A 89 10.50 3.30 4.78
CA THR A 89 10.97 4.66 4.47
C THR A 89 10.08 5.28 3.38
N MET A 90 9.96 6.61 3.30
CA MET A 90 9.10 7.21 2.26
C MET A 90 9.64 6.92 0.87
N ARG A 91 10.96 6.86 0.68
CA ARG A 91 11.59 6.39 -0.55
C ARG A 91 11.14 5.00 -0.95
N ASP A 92 11.29 4.00 -0.07
CA ASP A 92 10.96 2.61 -0.39
C ASP A 92 9.45 2.43 -0.64
N LEU A 93 8.62 3.19 0.06
CA LEU A 93 7.17 3.23 -0.16
C LEU A 93 6.82 3.83 -1.53
N VAL A 94 7.47 4.93 -1.92
CA VAL A 94 7.28 5.55 -3.24
C VAL A 94 7.73 4.61 -4.36
N GLU A 95 8.89 3.97 -4.23
CA GLU A 95 9.40 3.01 -5.20
C GLU A 95 8.43 1.83 -5.38
N ALA A 96 7.92 1.26 -4.29
CA ALA A 96 6.93 0.19 -4.35
C ALA A 96 5.60 0.64 -5.00
N MET A 97 5.17 1.87 -4.76
CA MET A 97 3.99 2.42 -5.44
C MET A 97 4.24 2.69 -6.92
N GLU A 98 5.43 3.15 -7.32
CA GLU A 98 5.76 3.34 -8.74
C GLU A 98 5.77 2.01 -9.49
N GLU A 99 6.22 0.93 -8.84
CA GLU A 99 6.24 -0.41 -9.42
C GLU A 99 4.84 -1.03 -9.53
N HIS A 100 4.01 -0.90 -8.48
CA HIS A 100 2.77 -1.68 -8.37
C HIS A 100 1.49 -0.87 -8.53
N LEU A 101 1.55 0.45 -8.31
CA LEU A 101 0.40 1.37 -8.31
C LEU A 101 0.74 2.70 -9.02
N PRO A 102 1.30 2.69 -10.25
CA PRO A 102 1.85 3.88 -10.90
C PRO A 102 0.83 5.03 -11.04
N ASP A 103 -0.44 4.72 -11.33
CA ASP A 103 -1.51 5.71 -11.47
C ASP A 103 -1.83 6.44 -10.14
N LYS A 104 -1.59 5.76 -9.02
CA LYS A 104 -1.84 6.28 -7.67
C LYS A 104 -0.76 7.23 -7.20
N ILE A 105 0.47 7.07 -7.68
CA ILE A 105 1.61 7.88 -7.26
C ILE A 105 1.99 8.97 -8.27
N LEU A 106 1.44 8.91 -9.49
CA LEU A 106 1.77 9.84 -10.57
C LEU A 106 1.67 11.31 -10.14
N GLY A 107 2.81 12.00 -10.20
CA GLY A 107 2.97 13.41 -9.84
C GLY A 107 3.09 13.69 -8.33
N LEU A 108 3.03 12.66 -7.48
CA LEU A 108 3.18 12.77 -6.02
C LEU A 108 4.54 12.26 -5.52
N GLY A 109 5.17 11.31 -6.22
CA GLY A 109 6.39 10.61 -5.77
C GLY A 109 7.48 11.54 -5.24
N ARG A 110 7.91 12.53 -6.03
CA ARG A 110 8.96 13.49 -5.60
C ARG A 110 8.62 14.25 -4.31
N GLN A 111 7.36 14.63 -4.12
CA GLN A 111 6.94 15.36 -2.91
C GLN A 111 6.89 14.43 -1.70
N LEU A 112 6.50 13.17 -1.90
CA LEU A 112 6.49 12.15 -0.85
C LEU A 112 7.91 11.77 -0.42
N THR A 113 8.83 11.53 -1.36
CA THR A 113 10.23 11.26 -1.04
C THR A 113 10.90 12.44 -0.33
N ALA A 114 10.48 13.68 -0.61
CA ALA A 114 11.02 14.85 0.07
C ALA A 114 10.70 14.88 1.58
N LEU A 115 9.72 14.08 2.05
CA LEU A 115 9.41 13.97 3.47
C LEU A 115 10.53 13.30 4.27
N ASP A 116 11.33 12.41 3.66
CA ASP A 116 12.47 11.76 4.35
C ASP A 116 13.47 12.79 4.91
N ALA A 117 13.58 13.98 4.30
CA ALA A 117 14.52 15.02 4.71
C ALA A 117 14.22 15.62 6.11
N TYR A 118 13.03 15.40 6.67
CA TYR A 118 12.70 15.87 8.01
C TYR A 118 13.14 14.88 9.10
N GLN A 119 13.17 13.58 8.79
CA GLN A 119 13.58 12.52 9.73
C GLN A 119 14.26 11.36 9.01
N GLU A 120 15.58 11.26 9.14
CA GLU A 120 16.38 10.13 8.69
C GLU A 120 16.67 9.23 9.90
N ILE A 121 15.63 8.53 10.37
CA ILE A 121 15.69 7.70 11.59
C ILE A 121 15.87 6.20 11.31
N CYS A 122 15.84 5.81 10.03
CA CYS A 122 15.95 4.42 9.59
C CYS A 122 17.34 4.05 9.06
N ASP A 123 18.30 4.97 9.10
CA ASP A 123 19.71 4.72 8.76
C ASP A 123 20.47 4.25 10.02
N ILE A 124 21.36 3.28 9.83
CA ILE A 124 22.18 2.69 10.90
C ILE A 124 23.38 3.57 11.27
N ASP A 125 23.89 4.33 10.30
CA ASP A 125 25.12 5.11 10.40
C ASP A 125 24.85 6.62 10.53
N SER A 126 23.63 7.06 10.18
CA SER A 126 23.22 8.47 10.27
C SER A 126 21.88 8.62 11.00
N TYR A 127 21.77 9.67 11.83
CA TYR A 127 20.55 10.02 12.54
C TYR A 127 20.37 11.53 12.47
N SER A 128 19.32 11.97 11.79
CA SER A 128 19.01 13.39 11.62
C SER A 128 17.53 13.64 11.83
N ILE A 129 17.20 14.61 12.68
CA ILE A 129 15.84 15.11 12.85
C ILE A 129 15.88 16.62 12.65
N LYS A 130 15.13 17.08 11.66
CA LYS A 130 14.87 18.49 11.41
C LYS A 130 13.36 18.70 11.44
N PRO A 131 12.81 19.25 12.54
CA PRO A 131 11.38 19.48 12.63
C PRO A 131 10.96 20.49 11.55
N PRO A 132 9.80 20.29 10.90
CA PRO A 132 9.29 21.24 9.93
C PRO A 132 8.86 22.54 10.60
N ALA A 133 8.89 23.61 9.82
CA ALA A 133 8.22 24.85 10.16
C ALA A 133 6.70 24.65 10.12
N ARG A 134 5.97 25.42 10.94
CA ARG A 134 4.51 25.27 11.04
C ARG A 134 3.80 25.59 9.72
N GLU A 135 4.40 26.46 8.93
CA GLU A 135 3.94 26.91 7.61
C GLU A 135 4.06 25.82 6.54
N GLU A 136 4.86 24.78 6.78
CA GLU A 136 5.03 23.64 5.86
C GLU A 136 3.93 22.57 6.05
N ILE A 137 3.31 22.50 7.24
CA ILE A 137 2.29 21.51 7.57
C ILE A 137 1.09 21.51 6.61
N PRO A 138 0.52 22.65 6.18
CA PRO A 138 -0.56 22.67 5.19
C PRO A 138 -0.21 21.95 3.88
N ALA A 139 1.02 22.06 3.42
CA ALA A 139 1.46 21.39 2.18
C ALA A 139 1.53 19.87 2.37
N MET A 140 2.03 19.41 3.53
CA MET A 140 2.08 17.99 3.88
C MET A 140 0.67 17.39 4.02
N LEU A 141 -0.25 18.10 4.68
CA LEU A 141 -1.67 17.69 4.77
C LEU A 141 -2.29 17.58 3.37
N SER A 142 -2.08 18.59 2.51
CA SER A 142 -2.57 18.58 1.14
C SER A 142 -2.04 17.39 0.34
N LEU A 143 -0.76 17.06 0.50
CA LEU A 143 -0.12 15.91 -0.14
C LEU A 143 -0.76 14.60 0.32
N ALA A 144 -0.91 14.40 1.62
CA ALA A 144 -1.54 13.21 2.19
C ALA A 144 -3.02 13.06 1.76
N THR A 145 -3.78 14.16 1.70
CA THR A 145 -5.18 14.13 1.19
C THR A 145 -5.24 13.77 -0.30
N LYS A 146 -4.32 14.27 -1.13
CA LYS A 146 -4.27 13.89 -2.55
C LYS A 146 -3.97 12.40 -2.73
N LEU A 147 -3.05 11.87 -1.94
CA LEU A 147 -2.71 10.45 -1.93
C LEU A 147 -3.92 9.60 -1.48
N GLN A 148 -4.55 9.97 -0.35
CA GLN A 148 -5.75 9.32 0.16
C GLN A 148 -6.82 9.20 -0.93
N LYS A 149 -7.13 10.33 -1.59
CA LYS A 149 -8.14 10.37 -2.65
C LYS A 149 -7.83 9.36 -3.75
N ARG A 150 -6.60 9.36 -4.27
CA ARG A 150 -6.19 8.44 -5.33
C ARG A 150 -6.34 6.98 -4.91
N ILE A 151 -5.95 6.65 -3.69
CA ILE A 151 -6.07 5.28 -3.14
C ILE A 151 -7.53 4.88 -2.98
N THR A 152 -8.41 5.79 -2.54
CA THR A 152 -9.83 5.47 -2.29
C THR A 152 -10.72 5.47 -3.52
N ASP A 153 -10.36 6.19 -4.58
CA ASP A 153 -11.20 6.32 -5.79
C ASP A 153 -11.49 4.95 -6.45
N ASP A 154 -10.62 3.93 -6.28
CA ASP A 154 -10.85 2.58 -6.86
C ASP A 154 -11.66 1.65 -5.95
N LEU A 155 -11.66 1.87 -4.63
CA LEU A 155 -12.44 1.05 -3.70
C LEU A 155 -13.95 1.23 -3.89
N ALA A 156 -14.37 2.34 -4.48
CA ALA A 156 -15.76 2.61 -4.84
C ALA A 156 -16.21 1.89 -6.13
N GLU A 157 -15.27 1.45 -6.98
CA GLU A 157 -15.57 0.77 -8.24
C GLU A 157 -15.60 -0.78 -8.11
N GLY A 158 -15.21 -1.32 -6.94
CA GLY A 158 -15.11 -2.76 -6.67
C GLY A 158 -16.33 -3.45 -6.05
N THR A 159 -17.44 -2.74 -5.80
CA THR A 159 -18.63 -3.31 -5.14
C THR A 159 -19.87 -3.38 -6.04
N ASP A 160 -19.74 -3.84 -7.29
CA ASP A 160 -20.91 -4.22 -8.09
C ASP A 160 -20.61 -5.42 -9.01
N THR A 161 -20.61 -6.62 -8.43
CA THR A 161 -21.15 -7.81 -9.10
C THR A 161 -21.31 -8.94 -8.08
N ALA A 162 -22.49 -9.08 -7.50
CA ALA A 162 -22.99 -10.37 -7.03
C ALA A 162 -24.40 -10.56 -7.59
N PRO A 163 -24.64 -11.54 -8.50
CA PRO A 163 -25.96 -11.76 -9.04
C PRO A 163 -26.89 -12.30 -7.94
N LYS A 164 -28.05 -11.66 -7.78
CA LYS A 164 -29.18 -12.25 -7.07
C LYS A 164 -29.65 -13.46 -7.87
N SER A 165 -29.34 -14.65 -7.36
CA SER A 165 -29.95 -15.89 -7.82
C SER A 165 -31.45 -15.88 -7.47
N VAL A 166 -32.23 -16.22 -8.50
CA VAL A 166 -33.70 -16.40 -8.54
C VAL A 166 -34.17 -17.44 -7.54
#